data_AF-A0A7J3W5R7-F1
#
_entry.id   AF-A0A7J3W5R7-F1
#
_cell.length_a   1.000
_cell.length_b   1.000
_cell.length_c   1.000
_cell.angle_alpha   90.00
_cell.angle_beta   90.00
_cell.angle_gamma   90.00
#
_symmetry.space_group_name_H-M   'P 1'
#
loop_
_entity.id
_entity.type
_entity.pdbx_description
1 polymer ?
#
loop_
_entity_poly.entity_id
_entity_poly.type
_entity_poly.pdbx_seq_one_letter_code
_entity_poly.pdbx_strand_id
1 'polypeptide(L)'
;KKSSKFEKTHYYQMLYYLWYLKNVKGISNVEGIINYPKEKRTIKVELKEEYEREILDILQEIKKLVSRSKPPLPTYKKYCRKCAYFEFCFGDT
;
A
#
# COMPACT_ATOMS: atom_id res chain seq x y z
N LYS A 1 -6.38 -10.45 4.86
CA LYS A 1 -6.93 -10.09 6.20
C LYS A 1 -8.46 -10.10 6.11
N LYS A 2 -9.16 -10.67 7.08
CA LYS A 2 -10.63 -10.91 7.00
C LYS A 2 -11.51 -9.69 7.38
N SER A 3 -10.97 -8.46 7.37
CA SER A 3 -11.70 -7.26 7.81
C SER A 3 -11.31 -6.03 7.00
N SER A 4 -12.28 -5.17 6.69
CA SER A 4 -12.17 -3.87 6.02
C SER A 4 -11.48 -2.78 6.83
N LYS A 5 -11.02 -3.07 8.07
CA LYS A 5 -10.30 -2.09 8.92
C LYS A 5 -9.10 -1.41 8.22
N PHE A 6 -8.53 -2.05 7.20
CA PHE A 6 -7.44 -1.54 6.39
C PHE A 6 -7.82 -1.40 4.90
N GLU A 7 -9.09 -1.09 4.62
CA GLU A 7 -9.64 -1.05 3.25
C GLU A 7 -8.82 -0.15 2.33
N LYS A 8 -8.44 1.04 2.79
CA LYS A 8 -7.54 1.92 2.02
C LYS A 8 -6.24 1.20 1.64
N THR A 9 -5.57 0.56 2.58
CA THR A 9 -4.33 -0.19 2.30
C THR A 9 -4.55 -1.32 1.29
N HIS A 10 -5.62 -2.09 1.43
CA HIS A 10 -5.95 -3.16 0.47
C HIS A 10 -6.25 -2.59 -0.93
N TYR A 11 -6.90 -1.43 -0.99
CA TYR A 11 -7.22 -0.74 -2.24
C TYR A 11 -5.96 -0.32 -3.00
N TYR A 12 -5.02 0.39 -2.34
CA TYR A 12 -3.75 0.78 -2.98
C TYR A 12 -2.87 -0.42 -3.34
N GLN A 13 -2.91 -1.49 -2.53
CA GLN A 13 -2.24 -2.74 -2.91
C GLN A 13 -2.79 -3.32 -4.22
N MET A 14 -4.12 -3.34 -4.36
CA MET A 14 -4.76 -3.80 -5.59
C MET A 14 -4.45 -2.89 -6.78
N LEU A 15 -4.50 -1.57 -6.59
CA LEU A 15 -4.12 -0.59 -7.62
C LEU A 15 -2.69 -0.82 -8.11
N TYR A 16 -1.73 -1.04 -7.20
CA TYR A 16 -0.36 -1.33 -7.56
C TYR A 16 -0.25 -2.62 -8.39
N TYR A 17 -0.98 -3.68 -8.04
CA TYR A 17 -0.96 -4.91 -8.83
C TYR A 17 -1.53 -4.71 -10.24
N LEU A 18 -2.66 -4.01 -10.38
CA LEU A 18 -3.21 -3.68 -11.69
C LEU A 18 -2.22 -2.86 -12.52
N TRP A 19 -1.60 -1.85 -11.90
CA TRP A 19 -0.58 -1.01 -12.54
C TRP A 19 0.63 -1.83 -12.99
N TYR A 20 1.12 -2.75 -12.15
CA TYR A 20 2.26 -3.61 -12.46
C TYR A 20 1.95 -4.58 -13.60
N LEU A 21 0.77 -5.20 -13.59
CA LEU A 21 0.35 -6.11 -14.66
C LEU A 21 0.24 -5.38 -16.00
N LYS A 22 -0.39 -4.19 -16.01
CA LYS A 22 -0.51 -3.35 -17.20
C LYS A 22 0.86 -2.88 -17.72
N ASN A 23 1.64 -2.20 -16.89
CA ASN A 23 2.81 -1.45 -17.33
C ASN A 23 4.12 -2.25 -17.35
N VAL A 24 4.27 -3.24 -16.48
CA VAL A 24 5.51 -4.02 -16.36
C VAL A 24 5.39 -5.37 -17.05
N LYS A 25 4.20 -5.99 -17.03
CA LYS A 25 3.96 -7.30 -17.67
C LYS A 25 3.27 -7.20 -19.03
N GLY A 26 2.76 -6.03 -19.42
CA GLY A 26 2.05 -5.84 -20.68
C GLY A 26 0.69 -6.56 -20.74
N ILE A 27 0.14 -6.96 -19.58
CA ILE A 27 -1.15 -7.65 -19.48
C ILE A 27 -2.23 -6.58 -19.32
N SER A 28 -2.99 -6.34 -20.40
CA SER A 28 -4.15 -5.45 -20.41
C SER A 28 -5.44 -6.20 -20.03
N ASN A 29 -6.50 -5.44 -19.70
CA ASN A 29 -7.85 -5.95 -19.41
C ASN A 29 -7.98 -6.85 -18.16
N VAL A 30 -7.30 -6.49 -17.06
CA VAL A 30 -7.40 -7.19 -15.78
C VAL A 30 -8.39 -6.47 -14.85
N GLU A 31 -9.28 -7.21 -14.20
CA GLU A 31 -10.19 -6.69 -13.17
C GLU A 31 -9.62 -6.93 -11.76
N GLY A 32 -9.59 -5.90 -10.92
CA GLY A 32 -9.19 -6.02 -9.52
C GLY A 32 -10.41 -6.28 -8.63
N ILE A 33 -10.33 -7.28 -7.75
CA ILE A 33 -11.42 -7.58 -6.81
C ILE A 33 -10.85 -7.78 -5.40
N ILE A 34 -11.40 -7.04 -4.44
CA ILE A 34 -11.15 -7.23 -3.01
C ILE A 34 -12.40 -7.83 -2.37
N ASN A 35 -12.25 -9.05 -1.87
CA ASN A 35 -13.31 -9.74 -1.14
C ASN A 35 -13.07 -9.65 0.37
N TYR A 36 -14.09 -9.23 1.12
CA TYR A 36 -14.16 -9.27 2.58
C TYR A 36 -15.21 -10.29 3.04
N PRO A 37 -14.85 -11.58 3.17
CA PRO A 37 -15.82 -12.66 3.39
C PRO A 37 -16.63 -12.52 4.68
N LYS A 38 -16.01 -12.04 5.77
CA LYS A 38 -16.69 -11.83 7.06
C LYS A 38 -17.80 -10.77 6.98
N GLU A 39 -17.64 -9.83 6.07
CA GLU A 39 -18.55 -8.70 5.88
C GLU A 39 -19.47 -8.93 4.67
N LYS A 40 -19.32 -10.08 3.98
CA LYS A 40 -20.02 -10.42 2.73
C LYS A 40 -19.96 -9.28 1.71
N ARG A 41 -18.83 -8.56 1.68
CA ARG A 41 -18.64 -7.37 0.85
C ARG A 41 -17.54 -7.62 -0.17
N THR A 42 -17.83 -7.27 -1.42
CA THR A 42 -16.88 -7.32 -2.53
C THR A 42 -16.73 -5.91 -3.10
N ILE A 43 -15.48 -5.50 -3.32
CA ILE A 43 -15.14 -4.21 -3.92
C ILE A 43 -14.42 -4.48 -5.23
N LYS A 44 -14.93 -3.90 -6.32
CA LYS A 44 -14.22 -3.84 -7.59
C LYS A 44 -13.23 -2.67 -7.57
N VAL A 45 -12.04 -2.91 -8.09
CA VAL A 45 -10.95 -1.94 -8.18
C VAL A 45 -10.58 -1.79 -9.64
N GLU A 46 -10.55 -0.55 -10.09
CA GLU A 46 -10.24 -0.18 -11.46
C GLU A 46 -9.03 0.76 -11.47
N LEU A 47 -8.09 0.51 -12.37
CA LEU A 47 -6.92 1.36 -12.55
C LEU A 47 -7.27 2.50 -13.51
N LYS A 48 -7.89 3.55 -12.97
CA LYS A 48 -8.12 4.80 -13.69
C LYS A 48 -6.85 5.63 -13.80
N GLU A 49 -6.83 6.57 -14.73
CA GLU A 49 -5.65 7.43 -14.97
C GLU A 49 -5.21 8.20 -13.73
N GLU A 50 -6.15 8.69 -12.91
CA GLU A 50 -5.82 9.40 -11.67
C GLU A 50 -5.09 8.51 -10.67
N TYR A 51 -5.48 7.23 -10.57
CA TYR A 51 -4.85 6.28 -9.67
C TYR A 51 -3.52 5.77 -10.21
N GLU A 52 -3.40 5.67 -11.53
CA GLU A 52 -2.12 5.37 -12.18
C GLU A 52 -1.08 6.48 -11.89
N ARG A 53 -1.48 7.76 -12.01
CA ARG A 53 -0.64 8.90 -11.61
C ARG A 53 -0.28 8.82 -10.11
N GLU A 54 -1.26 8.58 -9.26
CA GLU A 54 -1.03 8.48 -7.81
C GLU A 54 -0.07 7.32 -7.44
N ILE A 55 -0.17 6.17 -8.11
CA ILE A 55 0.78 5.05 -7.91
C ILE A 55 2.19 5.47 -8.32
N LEU A 56 2.37 6.16 -9.45
CA LEU A 56 3.69 6.64 -9.87
C LEU A 56 4.30 7.61 -8.85
N ASP A 57 3.50 8.54 -8.33
CA ASP A 57 3.93 9.48 -7.29
C ASP A 57 4.36 8.74 -6.01
N ILE A 58 3.55 7.77 -5.56
CA ILE A 58 3.86 6.94 -4.39
C ILE A 58 5.18 6.18 -4.60
N LEU A 59 5.39 5.59 -5.78
CA LEU A 59 6.61 4.85 -6.11
C LEU A 59 7.83 5.77 -6.13
N GLN A 60 7.69 6.98 -6.66
CA GLN A 60 8.74 7.99 -6.66
C GLN A 60 9.10 8.41 -5.22
N GLU A 61 8.12 8.66 -4.37
CA GLU A 61 8.34 9.02 -2.97
C GLU A 61 8.99 7.87 -2.17
N ILE A 62 8.57 6.62 -2.40
CA ILE A 62 9.23 5.45 -1.81
C ILE A 62 10.70 5.41 -2.23
N LYS A 63 11.00 5.60 -3.51
CA LYS A 63 12.38 5.60 -4.02
C LYS A 63 13.20 6.72 -3.36
N LYS A 64 12.66 7.93 -3.24
CA LYS A 64 13.31 9.06 -2.55
C LYS A 64 13.57 8.78 -1.08
N LEU A 65 12.64 8.09 -0.40
CA LEU A 65 12.76 7.79 1.03
C LEU A 65 13.82 6.70 1.29
N VAL A 66 13.83 5.65 0.46
CA VAL A 66 14.80 4.54 0.57
C VAL A 66 16.22 4.98 0.16
N SER A 67 16.36 5.96 -0.73
CA SER A 67 17.67 6.49 -1.13
C SER A 67 18.34 7.43 -0.11
N ARG A 68 17.66 7.75 1.01
CA ARG A 68 18.26 8.59 2.06
C ARG A 68 19.35 7.83 2.80
N SER A 69 20.40 8.53 3.18
CA SER A 69 21.48 7.96 4.01
C SER A 69 20.99 7.54 5.40
N LYS A 70 19.93 8.19 5.90
CA LYS A 70 19.29 7.87 7.18
C LYS A 70 17.76 7.92 7.04
N PRO A 71 17.02 7.03 7.73
CA PRO A 71 15.57 7.09 7.76
C PRO A 71 15.08 8.39 8.44
N PRO A 72 13.87 8.87 8.14
CA PRO A 72 13.27 9.97 8.88
C PRO A 72 13.08 9.59 10.36
N LEU A 73 13.14 10.58 11.24
CA LEU A 73 12.89 10.37 12.66
C LEU A 73 11.49 9.77 12.88
N PRO A 74 11.36 8.70 13.68
CA PRO A 74 10.08 8.06 13.90
C PRO A 74 9.18 8.93 14.78
N THR A 75 7.89 8.99 14.44
CA THR A 75 6.87 9.61 15.28
C THR A 75 5.99 8.53 15.90
N TYR A 76 5.81 8.56 17.22
CA TYR A 76 4.99 7.59 17.92
C TYR A 76 3.51 7.68 17.50
N LYS A 77 2.91 6.54 17.18
CA LYS A 77 1.51 6.42 16.74
C LYS A 77 0.82 5.26 17.47
N LYS A 78 -0.51 5.24 17.46
CA LYS A 78 -1.32 4.22 18.17
C LYS A 78 -0.96 2.77 17.80
N TYR A 79 -0.55 2.51 16.56
CA TYR A 79 -0.17 1.18 16.10
C TYR A 79 1.26 0.77 16.50
N CYS A 80 2.11 1.69 16.97
CA CYS A 80 3.48 1.41 17.39
C CYS A 80 3.53 0.38 18.52
N ARG A 81 2.55 0.38 19.44
CA ARG A 81 2.42 -0.59 20.55
C ARG A 81 2.40 -2.06 20.13
N LYS A 82 2.02 -2.33 18.88
CA LYS A 82 1.93 -3.69 18.31
C LYS A 82 2.82 -3.85 17.06
N CYS A 83 3.69 -2.87 16.79
CA CYS A 83 4.52 -2.87 15.61
C CYS A 83 5.72 -3.80 15.84
N ALA A 84 5.94 -4.73 14.90
CA ALA A 84 7.11 -5.61 14.94
C ALA A 84 8.44 -4.84 14.85
N TYR A 85 8.41 -3.58 14.39
CA TYR A 85 9.57 -2.71 14.25
C TYR A 85 9.77 -1.72 15.39
N PHE A 86 9.03 -1.86 16.50
CA PHE A 86 9.05 -0.87 17.59
C PHE A 86 10.47 -0.62 18.12
N GLU A 87 11.19 -1.67 18.48
CA GLU A 87 12.57 -1.58 19.00
C GLU A 87 13.54 -0.99 17.98
N PHE A 88 13.39 -1.28 16.68
CA PHE A 88 14.23 -0.66 15.64
C PHE A 88 13.98 0.85 15.49
N CYS A 89 12.80 1.34 15.90
CA CYS A 89 12.48 2.77 15.84
C CYS A 89 12.80 3.51 17.15
N PHE A 90 12.70 2.85 18.30
CA PHE A 90 12.73 3.51 19.62
C PHE A 90 13.61 2.82 20.66
N GLY A 91 14.37 1.77 20.28
CA GLY A 91 15.22 1.01 21.20
C GLY A 91 16.55 1.69 21.53
N ASP A 92 17.03 2.61 20.69
CA ASP A 92 18.28 3.36 20.89
C ASP A 92 18.04 4.72 21.59
N THR A 93 17.30 4.71 22.70
CA THR A 93 17.24 5.83 23.66
C THR A 93 17.86 5.46 24.98
#